data_AF-A0A1I9G0U5-F1
#
_entry.id   AF-A0A1I9G0U5-F1
#
_cell.length_a   1.000
_cell.length_b   1.000
_cell.length_c   1.000
_cell.angle_alpha   90.00
_cell.angle_beta   90.00
_cell.angle_gamma   90.00
#
_symmetry.space_group_name_H-M   'P 1'
#
loop_
_entity.id
_entity.type
_entity.pdbx_description
1 polymer ?
#
loop_
_entity_poly.entity_id
_entity_poly.type
_entity_poly.pdbx_seq_one_letter_code
_entity_poly.pdbx_strand_id
1 'polypeptide(L)'
;SFVFKYKLVLEHNNMCNSGIARMSIRTGDIRKGIEIAASIEGRAVKRDCATILEQIKQYSDAAYLYELGHFYDRAAAVSLKAKNCKVFFSFVAYKNARDYDNLVRLLLEHLNKPEEAVCIVRESRSVEGARLVAKFFTKLGDQDSAIQFLVLSQCQQEAFHLAETEQKMDIFADAVEDDGTVDVFLQLADYYAKNMNSQKAGFFYYKAGQYSKALDYLLTNGEDTKAISTAIACVVEARNPDLNSHMIDYLLGEIDGIPKNPKFLFKYYISMKMYREAAKTAVVIATEEQANGSYRTAHKLLFGMYQELQNERIKVPFEVQNNLMLLHSYLIIKSLVKRGEHMKAARMLIRVAGSISHFPAHVVSILTTTVIECTKAGLKQSAFKFAVELLKDCNRKSIDEKYRKKIEAVVRKSDKLPDPEELKTCCPYCDNPTEESILVCASCKNLIPYCIVTGLHLVTNDFTTCPSCGFPGFYSELKRLKDEQEGCPMCGEELSDLKLVDDVKQFLMNDQKNRQ
;
A
#
# COMPACT_ATOMS: atom_id res chain seq x y z
N SER A 1 -60.27 -29.77 -6.69
CA SER A 1 -61.29 -29.83 -7.77
C SER A 1 -61.84 -28.45 -8.13
N PHE A 2 -62.30 -27.62 -7.16
CA PHE A 2 -62.87 -26.30 -7.42
C PHE A 2 -61.90 -25.28 -8.06
N VAL A 3 -60.64 -25.24 -7.58
CA VAL A 3 -59.57 -24.38 -8.14
C VAL A 3 -59.27 -24.73 -9.61
N PHE A 4 -59.41 -26.00 -9.99
CA PHE A 4 -59.14 -26.47 -11.36
C PHE A 4 -60.23 -26.03 -12.35
N LYS A 5 -61.51 -26.11 -11.95
CA LYS A 5 -62.64 -25.62 -12.75
C LYS A 5 -62.61 -24.09 -12.92
N TYR A 6 -62.25 -23.35 -11.88
CA TYR A 6 -62.15 -21.89 -11.96
C TYR A 6 -61.03 -21.43 -12.90
N LYS A 7 -59.90 -22.14 -12.90
CA LYS A 7 -58.76 -21.88 -13.79
C LYS A 7 -59.10 -22.12 -15.26
N LEU A 8 -59.86 -23.19 -15.56
CA LEU A 8 -60.34 -23.52 -16.91
C LEU A 8 -61.31 -22.48 -17.48
N VAL A 9 -62.24 -21.97 -16.66
CA VAL A 9 -63.18 -20.92 -17.08
C VAL A 9 -62.46 -19.60 -17.32
N LEU A 10 -61.49 -19.26 -16.48
CA LEU A 10 -60.66 -18.06 -16.65
C LEU A 10 -59.82 -18.14 -17.94
N GLU A 11 -59.24 -19.30 -18.23
CA GLU A 11 -58.44 -19.54 -19.44
C GLU A 11 -59.30 -19.46 -20.72
N HIS A 12 -60.50 -20.02 -20.71
CA HIS A 12 -61.46 -19.88 -21.79
C HIS A 12 -61.87 -18.41 -22.02
N ASN A 13 -62.19 -17.68 -20.95
CA ASN A 13 -62.53 -16.26 -21.04
C ASN A 13 -61.37 -15.42 -21.59
N ASN A 14 -60.13 -15.74 -21.22
CA ASN A 14 -58.94 -15.09 -21.76
C ASN A 14 -58.75 -15.36 -23.26
N MET A 15 -59.05 -16.57 -23.75
CA MET A 15 -59.01 -16.88 -25.19
C MET A 15 -60.10 -16.13 -25.97
N CYS A 16 -61.31 -16.04 -25.43
CA CYS A 16 -62.40 -15.28 -26.03
C CYS A 16 -62.07 -13.78 -26.08
N ASN A 17 -61.58 -13.21 -24.98
CA ASN A 17 -61.14 -11.81 -24.91
C ASN A 17 -59.96 -11.53 -25.85
N SER A 18 -59.05 -12.50 -26.05
CA SER A 18 -57.99 -12.41 -27.05
C SER A 18 -58.52 -12.31 -28.49
N GLY A 19 -59.54 -13.11 -28.82
CA GLY A 19 -60.22 -13.03 -30.11
C GLY A 19 -60.88 -11.67 -30.32
N ILE A 20 -61.59 -11.18 -29.30
CA ILE A 20 -62.26 -9.87 -29.32
C ILE A 20 -61.24 -8.74 -29.50
N ALA A 21 -60.14 -8.74 -28.75
CA ALA A 21 -59.09 -7.73 -28.86
C ALA A 21 -58.50 -7.64 -30.28
N ARG A 22 -58.17 -8.79 -30.89
CA ARG A 22 -57.63 -8.83 -32.26
C ARG A 22 -58.64 -8.35 -33.29
N MET A 23 -59.91 -8.73 -33.15
CA MET A 23 -60.96 -8.32 -34.07
C MET A 23 -61.27 -6.82 -33.94
N SER A 24 -61.39 -6.29 -32.72
CA SER A 24 -61.66 -4.86 -32.48
C SER A 24 -60.60 -3.95 -33.12
N ILE A 25 -59.33 -4.33 -33.04
CA ILE A 25 -58.24 -3.62 -33.72
C ILE A 25 -58.40 -3.68 -35.25
N ARG A 26 -58.73 -4.85 -35.81
CA ARG A 26 -58.94 -5.02 -37.26
C ARG A 26 -60.13 -4.24 -37.78
N THR A 27 -61.19 -4.11 -36.99
CA THR A 27 -62.41 -3.37 -37.34
C THR A 27 -62.28 -1.85 -37.12
N GLY A 28 -61.13 -1.37 -36.63
CA GLY A 28 -60.82 0.07 -36.48
C GLY A 28 -61.08 0.66 -35.09
N ASP A 29 -61.62 -0.12 -34.14
CA ASP A 29 -61.79 0.31 -32.74
C ASP A 29 -60.53 -0.03 -31.93
N ILE A 30 -59.47 0.73 -32.22
CA ILE A 30 -58.12 0.49 -31.72
C ILE A 30 -58.04 0.62 -30.19
N ARG A 31 -58.69 1.63 -29.61
CA ARG A 31 -58.62 1.91 -28.16
C ARG A 31 -59.19 0.76 -27.34
N LYS A 32 -60.39 0.31 -27.69
CA LYS A 32 -61.05 -0.82 -27.03
C LYS A 32 -60.24 -2.11 -27.18
N GLY A 33 -59.66 -2.33 -28.36
CA GLY A 33 -58.78 -3.46 -28.61
C GLY A 33 -57.53 -3.47 -27.72
N ILE A 34 -56.92 -2.30 -27.48
CA ILE A 34 -55.74 -2.15 -26.61
C ILE A 34 -56.10 -2.39 -25.14
N GLU A 35 -57.19 -1.81 -24.63
CA GLU A 35 -57.63 -1.99 -23.24
C GLU A 35 -57.89 -3.47 -22.92
N ILE A 36 -58.57 -4.17 -23.82
CA ILE A 36 -58.82 -5.61 -23.67
C ILE A 36 -57.49 -6.38 -23.73
N ALA A 37 -56.59 -6.06 -24.65
CA ALA A 37 -55.28 -6.71 -24.73
C ALA A 37 -54.39 -6.45 -23.50
N ALA A 38 -54.49 -5.27 -22.88
CA ALA A 38 -53.72 -4.87 -21.70
C ALA A 38 -54.20 -5.59 -20.43
N SER A 39 -55.51 -5.82 -20.29
CA SER A 39 -56.11 -6.55 -19.17
C SER A 39 -55.81 -8.05 -19.15
N ILE A 40 -55.35 -8.62 -20.28
CA ILE A 40 -55.01 -10.04 -20.40
C ILE A 40 -53.53 -10.25 -20.00
N GLU A 41 -53.28 -11.18 -19.08
CA GLU A 41 -51.90 -11.52 -18.65
C GLU A 41 -51.08 -12.22 -19.75
N GLY A 42 -51.74 -12.83 -20.74
CA GLY A 42 -51.11 -13.59 -21.82
C GLY A 42 -50.25 -12.75 -22.78
N ARG A 43 -48.94 -13.04 -22.83
CA ARG A 43 -47.98 -12.36 -23.73
C ARG A 43 -48.29 -12.53 -25.23
N ALA A 44 -48.84 -13.68 -25.64
CA ALA A 44 -49.12 -13.96 -27.05
C ALA A 44 -50.17 -12.98 -27.64
N VAL A 45 -51.20 -12.65 -26.86
CA VAL A 45 -52.28 -11.74 -27.29
C VAL A 45 -51.73 -10.35 -27.59
N LYS A 46 -50.86 -9.85 -26.71
CA LYS A 46 -50.21 -8.54 -26.85
C LYS A 46 -49.34 -8.49 -28.11
N ARG A 47 -48.61 -9.56 -28.43
CA ARG A 47 -47.81 -9.69 -29.66
C ARG A 47 -48.66 -9.70 -30.92
N ASP A 48 -49.75 -10.48 -30.92
CA ASP A 48 -50.64 -10.60 -32.09
C ASP A 48 -51.35 -9.28 -32.37
N CYS A 49 -51.89 -8.63 -31.34
CA CYS A 49 -52.51 -7.31 -31.43
C CYS A 49 -51.51 -6.25 -31.91
N ALA A 50 -50.28 -6.25 -31.39
CA ALA A 50 -49.22 -5.33 -31.83
C ALA A 50 -48.80 -5.57 -33.29
N THR A 51 -48.76 -6.82 -33.76
CA THR A 51 -48.45 -7.16 -35.16
C THR A 51 -49.52 -6.63 -36.11
N ILE A 52 -50.79 -6.72 -35.73
CA ILE A 52 -51.92 -6.17 -36.50
C ILE A 52 -51.81 -4.63 -36.55
N LEU A 53 -51.48 -3.97 -35.44
CA LEU A 53 -51.28 -2.51 -35.41
C LEU A 53 -50.10 -2.07 -36.28
N GLU A 54 -49.02 -2.86 -36.35
CA GLU A 54 -47.89 -2.60 -37.25
C GLU A 54 -48.31 -2.66 -38.73
N GLN A 55 -49.16 -3.62 -39.11
CA GLN A 55 -49.71 -3.71 -40.48
C GLN A 55 -50.59 -2.52 -40.84
N ILE A 56 -51.35 -2.00 -39.87
CA ILE A 56 -52.22 -0.81 -40.03
C ILE A 56 -51.39 0.50 -39.95
N LYS A 57 -50.05 0.40 -39.81
CA LYS A 57 -49.10 1.52 -39.67
C LYS A 57 -49.33 2.38 -38.42
N GLN A 58 -50.03 1.85 -37.42
CA GLN A 58 -50.24 2.49 -36.12
C GLN A 58 -49.10 2.11 -35.16
N TYR A 59 -47.90 2.60 -35.49
CA TYR A 59 -46.66 2.23 -34.81
C TYR A 59 -46.61 2.65 -33.33
N SER A 60 -47.27 3.75 -32.97
CA SER A 60 -47.34 4.26 -31.61
C SER A 60 -47.99 3.28 -30.63
N ASP A 61 -49.12 2.70 -31.05
CA ASP A 61 -49.93 1.81 -30.21
C ASP A 61 -49.36 0.38 -30.24
N ALA A 62 -48.77 0.00 -31.38
CA ALA A 62 -48.01 -1.25 -31.51
C ALA A 62 -46.84 -1.31 -30.52
N ALA A 63 -46.07 -0.22 -30.38
CA ALA A 63 -44.95 -0.16 -29.44
C ALA A 63 -45.39 -0.34 -27.98
N TYR A 64 -46.49 0.31 -27.58
CA TYR A 64 -47.06 0.19 -26.23
C TYR A 64 -47.49 -1.26 -25.90
N LEU A 65 -48.16 -1.94 -26.84
CA LEU A 65 -48.53 -3.34 -26.65
C LEU A 65 -47.33 -4.28 -26.62
N TYR A 66 -46.28 -4.03 -27.41
CA TYR A 66 -45.05 -4.80 -27.35
C TYR A 66 -44.33 -4.60 -26.00
N GLU A 67 -44.32 -3.40 -25.43
CA GLU A 67 -43.76 -3.10 -24.10
C GLU A 67 -44.53 -3.85 -22.99
N LEU A 68 -45.87 -3.78 -22.99
CA LEU A 68 -46.73 -4.54 -22.07
C LEU A 68 -46.57 -6.06 -22.19
N GLY A 69 -46.11 -6.53 -23.36
CA GLY A 69 -45.82 -7.93 -23.65
C GLY A 69 -44.40 -8.37 -23.30
N HIS A 70 -43.54 -7.45 -22.82
CA HIS A 70 -42.10 -7.64 -22.63
C HIS A 70 -41.34 -8.02 -23.92
N PHE A 71 -41.85 -7.61 -25.10
CA PHE A 71 -41.18 -7.79 -26.39
C PHE A 71 -40.41 -6.52 -26.77
N TYR A 72 -39.39 -6.21 -25.98
CA TYR A 72 -38.68 -4.94 -26.05
C TYR A 72 -37.94 -4.70 -27.39
N ASP A 73 -37.34 -5.73 -27.99
CA ASP A 73 -36.64 -5.61 -29.28
C ASP A 73 -37.56 -5.13 -30.41
N ARG A 74 -38.78 -5.70 -30.47
CA ARG A 74 -39.79 -5.29 -31.45
C ARG A 74 -40.42 -3.95 -31.09
N ALA A 75 -40.64 -3.68 -29.80
CA ALA A 75 -41.16 -2.37 -29.35
C ALA A 75 -40.25 -1.23 -29.81
N ALA A 76 -38.94 -1.41 -29.69
CA ALA A 76 -37.94 -0.43 -30.07
C ALA A 76 -37.82 -0.27 -31.60
N ALA A 77 -37.80 -1.36 -32.35
CA ALA A 77 -37.79 -1.33 -33.83
C ALA A 77 -39.02 -0.61 -34.42
N VAL A 78 -40.20 -0.83 -33.83
CA VAL A 78 -41.44 -0.15 -34.25
C VAL A 78 -41.45 1.32 -33.85
N SER A 79 -40.90 1.65 -32.67
CA SER A 79 -40.75 3.04 -32.21
C SER A 79 -39.83 3.87 -33.11
N LEU A 80 -38.81 3.25 -33.71
CA LEU A 80 -37.93 3.89 -34.71
C LEU A 80 -38.65 4.20 -36.03
N LYS A 81 -39.63 3.38 -36.44
CA LYS A 81 -40.46 3.63 -37.63
C LYS A 81 -41.44 4.79 -37.43
N ALA A 82 -41.79 5.12 -36.18
CA ALA A 82 -42.62 6.26 -35.81
C ALA A 82 -41.80 7.58 -35.85
N LYS A 83 -41.53 8.01 -37.08
CA LYS A 83 -40.46 8.91 -37.56
C LYS A 83 -40.30 10.32 -36.96
N ASN A 84 -40.70 10.66 -35.72
CA ASN A 84 -40.36 11.99 -35.16
C ASN A 84 -40.50 12.24 -33.63
N CYS A 85 -40.99 11.32 -32.77
CA CYS A 85 -41.23 11.72 -31.37
C CYS A 85 -41.08 10.64 -30.28
N LYS A 86 -40.53 9.46 -30.57
CA LYS A 86 -40.49 8.34 -29.60
C LYS A 86 -39.15 7.64 -29.44
N VAL A 87 -38.05 8.35 -29.71
CA VAL A 87 -36.70 7.84 -29.42
C VAL A 87 -36.53 7.54 -27.92
N PHE A 88 -37.18 8.32 -27.05
CA PHE A 88 -37.22 8.08 -25.59
C PHE A 88 -37.87 6.74 -25.20
N PHE A 89 -38.98 6.35 -25.85
CA PHE A 89 -39.62 5.06 -25.57
C PHE A 89 -38.77 3.88 -26.05
N SER A 90 -38.06 4.06 -27.18
CA SER A 90 -37.07 3.09 -27.67
C SER A 90 -35.89 2.93 -26.69
N PHE A 91 -35.40 4.04 -26.13
CA PHE A 91 -34.36 4.06 -25.10
C PHE A 91 -34.80 3.29 -23.83
N VAL A 92 -36.01 3.54 -23.32
CA VAL A 92 -36.56 2.83 -22.15
C VAL A 92 -36.74 1.34 -22.46
N ALA A 93 -37.22 0.99 -23.65
CA ALA A 93 -37.39 -0.39 -24.07
C ALA A 93 -36.05 -1.15 -24.11
N TYR A 94 -35.02 -0.62 -24.77
CA TYR A 94 -33.70 -1.26 -24.82
C TYR A 94 -33.03 -1.32 -23.43
N LYS A 95 -33.19 -0.29 -22.60
CA LYS A 95 -32.72 -0.31 -21.21
C LYS A 95 -33.38 -1.43 -20.40
N ASN A 96 -34.68 -1.63 -20.54
CA ASN A 96 -35.42 -2.72 -19.88
C ASN A 96 -35.07 -4.10 -20.45
N ALA A 97 -34.74 -4.18 -21.73
CA ALA A 97 -34.27 -5.39 -22.40
C ALA A 97 -32.85 -5.81 -22.00
N ARG A 98 -32.07 -4.90 -21.39
CA ARG A 98 -30.61 -5.01 -21.23
C ARG A 98 -29.87 -5.19 -22.55
N ASP A 99 -30.46 -4.72 -23.64
CA ASP A 99 -29.84 -4.69 -24.96
C ASP A 99 -29.04 -3.38 -25.08
N TYR A 100 -27.86 -3.39 -24.46
CA TYR A 100 -26.99 -2.23 -24.38
C TYR A 100 -26.41 -1.84 -25.75
N ASP A 101 -26.27 -2.80 -26.68
CA ASP A 101 -25.69 -2.57 -28.01
C ASP A 101 -26.60 -1.68 -28.85
N ASN A 102 -27.90 -2.01 -28.87
CA ASN A 102 -28.89 -1.22 -29.57
C ASN A 102 -29.17 0.11 -28.87
N LEU A 103 -29.05 0.16 -27.54
CA LEU A 103 -29.13 1.40 -26.77
C LEU A 103 -28.00 2.37 -27.15
N VAL A 104 -26.77 1.87 -27.23
CA VAL A 104 -25.59 2.66 -27.63
C VAL A 104 -25.71 3.13 -29.08
N ARG A 105 -26.15 2.26 -30.00
CA ARG A 105 -26.43 2.66 -31.39
C ARG A 105 -27.46 3.80 -31.45
N LEU A 106 -28.55 3.70 -30.68
CA LEU A 106 -29.59 4.72 -30.63
C LEU A 106 -29.06 6.07 -30.12
N LEU A 107 -28.25 6.04 -29.06
CA LEU A 107 -27.67 7.24 -28.45
C LEU A 107 -26.70 7.96 -29.40
N LEU A 108 -25.88 7.20 -30.14
CA LEU A 108 -24.88 7.73 -31.06
C LEU A 108 -25.49 8.21 -32.39
N GLU A 109 -26.40 7.44 -33.00
CA GLU A 109 -26.93 7.73 -34.34
C GLU A 109 -28.14 8.66 -34.34
N HIS A 110 -29.00 8.57 -33.32
CA HIS A 110 -30.31 9.26 -33.33
C HIS A 110 -30.46 10.34 -32.27
N LEU A 111 -29.80 10.22 -31.12
CA LEU A 111 -29.90 11.21 -30.04
C LEU A 111 -28.70 12.17 -29.97
N ASN A 112 -27.60 11.86 -30.66
CA ASN A 112 -26.34 12.61 -30.62
C ASN A 112 -25.86 12.90 -29.18
N LYS A 113 -25.98 11.90 -28.30
CA LYS A 113 -25.57 11.97 -26.89
C LYS A 113 -24.43 10.98 -26.60
N PRO A 114 -23.19 11.30 -26.99
CA PRO A 114 -22.07 10.39 -26.85
C PRO A 114 -21.67 10.14 -25.38
N GLU A 115 -21.85 11.11 -24.49
CA GLU A 115 -21.51 10.98 -23.07
C GLU A 115 -22.35 9.91 -22.36
N GLU A 116 -23.66 9.89 -22.61
CA GLU A 116 -24.57 8.87 -22.07
C GLU A 116 -24.21 7.48 -22.64
N ALA A 117 -23.84 7.40 -23.93
CA ALA A 117 -23.42 6.16 -24.56
C ALA A 117 -22.13 5.60 -23.95
N VAL A 118 -21.14 6.46 -23.69
CA VAL A 118 -19.89 6.11 -23.01
C VAL A 118 -20.14 5.55 -21.62
N CYS A 119 -21.00 6.20 -20.84
CA CYS A 119 -21.34 5.76 -19.48
C CYS A 119 -21.93 4.33 -19.52
N ILE A 120 -22.90 4.09 -20.40
CA ILE A 120 -23.54 2.78 -20.57
C ILE A 120 -22.53 1.71 -20.99
N VAL A 121 -21.62 2.00 -21.93
CA VAL A 121 -20.60 1.03 -22.36
C VAL A 121 -19.64 0.69 -21.23
N ARG A 122 -19.19 1.68 -20.43
CA ARG A 122 -18.28 1.45 -19.31
C ARG A 122 -18.95 0.63 -18.19
N GLU A 123 -20.24 0.85 -17.95
CA GLU A 123 -21.03 0.08 -16.98
C GLU A 123 -21.33 -1.35 -17.46
N SER A 124 -21.70 -1.51 -18.73
CA SER A 124 -22.11 -2.80 -19.30
C SER A 124 -20.94 -3.68 -19.75
N ARG A 125 -19.76 -3.08 -20.02
CA ARG A 125 -18.61 -3.72 -20.66
C ARG A 125 -18.96 -4.48 -21.95
N SER A 126 -19.95 -3.98 -22.70
CA SER A 126 -20.31 -4.56 -24.00
C SER A 126 -19.21 -4.34 -25.04
N VAL A 127 -18.78 -5.42 -25.70
CA VAL A 127 -17.76 -5.42 -26.75
C VAL A 127 -18.26 -4.67 -27.99
N GLU A 128 -19.47 -4.98 -28.45
CA GLU A 128 -20.09 -4.38 -29.62
C GLU A 128 -20.44 -2.92 -29.40
N GLY A 129 -20.92 -2.57 -28.19
CA GLY A 129 -21.16 -1.20 -27.78
C GLY A 129 -19.88 -0.36 -27.78
N ALA A 130 -18.79 -0.88 -27.20
CA ALA A 130 -17.48 -0.23 -27.20
C ALA A 130 -16.95 -0.01 -28.63
N ARG A 131 -17.12 -0.98 -29.52
CA ARG A 131 -16.73 -0.85 -30.94
C ARG A 131 -17.52 0.25 -31.67
N LEU A 132 -18.80 0.41 -31.37
CA LEU A 132 -19.62 1.48 -31.95
C LEU A 132 -19.17 2.87 -31.47
N VAL A 133 -18.89 2.98 -30.17
CA VAL A 133 -18.35 4.21 -29.56
C VAL A 133 -16.98 4.57 -30.15
N ALA A 134 -16.09 3.58 -30.28
CA ALA A 134 -14.78 3.78 -30.91
C ALA A 134 -14.91 4.35 -32.33
N LYS A 135 -15.74 3.72 -33.19
CA LYS A 135 -15.98 4.19 -34.57
C LYS A 135 -16.56 5.60 -34.62
N PHE A 136 -17.36 5.99 -33.62
CA PHE A 136 -17.91 7.34 -33.53
C PHE A 136 -16.81 8.36 -33.20
N PHE A 137 -15.95 8.08 -32.22
CA PHE A 137 -14.83 8.95 -31.87
C PHE A 137 -13.77 9.06 -32.98
N THR A 138 -13.48 7.97 -33.70
CA THR A 138 -12.61 8.01 -34.89
C THR A 138 -13.15 8.96 -35.97
N LYS A 139 -14.48 9.03 -36.15
CA LYS A 139 -15.11 9.97 -37.11
C LYS A 139 -15.05 11.42 -36.63
N LEU A 140 -15.08 11.65 -35.33
CA LEU A 140 -14.95 12.99 -34.74
C LEU A 140 -13.50 13.50 -34.71
N GLY A 141 -12.52 12.62 -34.97
CA GLY A 141 -11.10 12.93 -34.88
C GLY A 141 -10.52 12.81 -33.47
N ASP A 142 -11.30 12.35 -32.48
CA ASP A 142 -10.82 12.04 -31.14
C ASP A 142 -10.23 10.63 -31.11
N GLN A 143 -8.96 10.53 -31.50
CA GLN A 143 -8.24 9.25 -31.55
C GLN A 143 -7.93 8.70 -30.16
N ASP A 144 -7.83 9.55 -29.13
CA ASP A 144 -7.45 9.12 -27.77
C ASP A 144 -8.56 8.26 -27.18
N SER A 145 -9.80 8.77 -27.23
CA SER A 145 -10.99 8.03 -26.82
C SER A 145 -11.20 6.80 -27.69
N ALA A 146 -10.98 6.91 -29.00
CA ALA A 146 -11.14 5.78 -29.92
C ALA A 146 -10.24 4.59 -29.56
N ILE A 147 -8.96 4.83 -29.28
CA ILE A 147 -8.00 3.79 -28.86
C ILE A 147 -8.47 3.10 -27.58
N GLN A 148 -8.86 3.86 -26.55
CA GLN A 148 -9.34 3.30 -25.28
C GLN A 148 -10.57 2.40 -25.46
N PHE A 149 -11.54 2.82 -26.29
CA PHE A 149 -12.74 2.02 -26.55
C PHE A 149 -12.47 0.81 -27.44
N LEU A 150 -11.48 0.84 -28.34
CA LEU A 150 -11.06 -0.33 -29.10
C LEU A 150 -10.39 -1.38 -28.22
N VAL A 151 -9.60 -0.95 -27.21
CA VAL A 151 -9.04 -1.87 -26.21
C VAL A 151 -10.16 -2.49 -25.37
N LEU A 152 -11.13 -1.69 -24.93
CA LEU A 152 -12.31 -2.18 -24.20
C LEU A 152 -13.15 -3.17 -25.04
N SER A 153 -13.21 -2.98 -26.36
CA SER A 153 -13.88 -3.91 -27.28
C SER A 153 -13.06 -5.16 -27.62
N GLN A 154 -11.94 -5.42 -26.93
CA GLN A 154 -11.02 -6.52 -27.21
C GLN A 154 -10.43 -6.53 -28.64
N CYS A 155 -10.55 -5.41 -29.36
CA CYS A 155 -10.01 -5.24 -30.71
C CYS A 155 -8.58 -4.67 -30.63
N GLN A 156 -7.71 -5.36 -29.90
CA GLN A 156 -6.38 -4.85 -29.55
C GLN A 156 -5.47 -4.61 -30.77
N GLN A 157 -5.60 -5.40 -31.84
CA GLN A 157 -4.84 -5.21 -33.08
C GLN A 157 -5.23 -3.94 -33.85
N GLU A 158 -6.53 -3.64 -33.96
CA GLU A 158 -7.01 -2.42 -34.60
C GLU A 158 -6.58 -1.19 -33.79
N ALA A 159 -6.66 -1.28 -32.46
CA ALA A 159 -6.20 -0.24 -31.54
C ALA A 159 -4.69 0.02 -31.67
N PHE A 160 -3.88 -1.04 -31.79
CA PHE A 160 -2.43 -0.92 -31.97
C PHE A 160 -2.08 -0.20 -33.28
N HIS A 161 -2.69 -0.61 -34.40
CA HIS A 161 -2.43 0.03 -35.69
C HIS A 161 -2.86 1.50 -35.71
N LEU A 162 -3.99 1.83 -35.07
CA LEU A 162 -4.44 3.21 -34.93
C LEU A 162 -3.45 4.02 -34.08
N ALA A 163 -2.97 3.47 -32.97
CA ALA A 163 -2.00 4.10 -32.09
C ALA A 163 -0.63 4.28 -32.75
N GLU A 164 -0.17 3.32 -33.56
CA GLU A 164 1.08 3.39 -34.32
C GLU A 164 1.02 4.47 -35.41
N THR A 165 -0.10 4.52 -36.15
CA THR A 165 -0.31 5.52 -37.22
C THR A 165 -0.35 6.94 -36.67
N GLU A 166 -1.02 7.14 -35.54
CA GLU A 166 -1.19 8.45 -34.90
C GLU A 166 -0.06 8.81 -33.93
N GLN A 167 0.94 7.93 -33.74
CA GLN A 167 2.03 8.04 -32.75
C GLN A 167 1.55 8.19 -31.29
N LYS A 168 0.40 7.60 -30.96
CA LYS A 168 -0.25 7.65 -29.64
C LYS A 168 -0.12 6.34 -28.87
N MET A 169 1.03 5.68 -29.00
CA MET A 169 1.26 4.37 -28.38
C MET A 169 1.21 4.42 -26.84
N ASP A 170 1.53 5.56 -26.23
CA ASP A 170 1.44 5.72 -24.78
C ASP A 170 -0.01 5.59 -24.26
N ILE A 171 -0.99 6.11 -25.00
CA ILE A 171 -2.41 5.99 -24.63
C ILE A 171 -2.89 4.54 -24.77
N PHE A 172 -2.40 3.85 -25.80
CA PHE A 172 -2.68 2.43 -25.98
C PHE A 172 -2.05 1.58 -24.88
N ALA A 173 -0.79 1.85 -24.53
CA ALA A 173 -0.08 1.21 -23.43
C ALA A 173 -0.83 1.38 -22.09
N ASP A 174 -1.24 2.60 -21.76
CA ASP A 174 -1.98 2.92 -20.53
C ASP A 174 -3.37 2.22 -20.51
N ALA A 175 -4.04 2.13 -21.66
CA ALA A 175 -5.33 1.45 -21.77
C ALA A 175 -5.23 -0.09 -21.64
N VAL A 176 -4.07 -0.66 -22.00
CA VAL A 176 -3.84 -2.11 -22.00
C VAL A 176 -3.28 -2.64 -20.69
N GLU A 177 -2.66 -1.81 -19.84
CA GLU A 177 -1.80 -2.15 -18.68
C GLU A 177 -2.12 -3.48 -17.95
N ASP A 178 -3.39 -3.74 -17.64
CA ASP A 178 -3.82 -4.94 -16.92
C ASP A 178 -4.72 -5.93 -17.73
N ASP A 179 -5.35 -5.49 -18.82
CA ASP A 179 -6.30 -6.29 -19.63
C ASP A 179 -5.67 -6.83 -20.94
N GLY A 180 -4.37 -6.61 -21.13
CA GLY A 180 -3.63 -7.04 -22.33
C GLY A 180 -3.43 -8.55 -22.47
N THR A 181 -3.39 -9.03 -23.71
CA THR A 181 -2.92 -10.38 -24.03
C THR A 181 -1.39 -10.42 -24.10
N VAL A 182 -0.79 -11.60 -23.88
CA VAL A 182 0.67 -11.79 -23.92
C VAL A 182 1.27 -11.31 -25.24
N ASP A 183 0.61 -11.59 -26.37
CA ASP A 183 1.08 -11.19 -27.70
C ASP A 183 1.10 -9.66 -27.87
N VAL A 184 0.11 -8.96 -27.30
CA VAL A 184 0.05 -7.49 -27.35
C VAL A 184 1.12 -6.87 -26.44
N PHE A 185 1.38 -7.45 -25.28
CA PHE A 185 2.50 -7.01 -24.44
C PHE A 185 3.85 -7.19 -25.14
N LEU A 186 4.05 -8.28 -25.90
CA LEU A 186 5.28 -8.45 -26.70
C LEU A 186 5.38 -7.41 -27.82
N GLN A 187 4.29 -7.12 -28.53
CA GLN A 187 4.29 -6.08 -29.57
C GLN A 187 4.60 -4.69 -29.00
N LEU A 188 4.01 -4.36 -27.85
CA LEU A 188 4.31 -3.13 -27.11
C LEU A 188 5.78 -3.07 -26.69
N ALA A 189 6.30 -4.17 -26.14
CA ALA A 189 7.69 -4.25 -25.72
C ALA A 189 8.66 -4.05 -26.91
N ASP A 190 8.41 -4.70 -28.04
CA ASP A 190 9.21 -4.57 -29.26
C ASP A 190 9.14 -3.14 -29.84
N TYR A 191 7.96 -2.51 -29.79
CA TYR A 191 7.80 -1.12 -30.21
C TYR A 191 8.61 -0.15 -29.35
N TYR A 192 8.50 -0.25 -28.02
CA TYR A 192 9.26 0.60 -27.11
C TYR A 192 10.77 0.33 -27.16
N ALA A 193 11.17 -0.91 -27.40
CA ALA A 193 12.56 -1.28 -27.63
C ALA A 193 13.13 -0.61 -28.89
N LYS A 194 12.37 -0.58 -29.99
CA LYS A 194 12.77 0.15 -31.22
C LYS A 194 12.89 1.66 -31.00
N ASN A 195 12.02 2.23 -30.16
CA ASN A 195 12.00 3.66 -29.84
C ASN A 195 13.00 4.06 -28.73
N MET A 196 13.92 3.17 -28.34
CA MET A 196 14.93 3.40 -27.30
C MET A 196 14.35 3.73 -25.92
N ASN A 197 13.11 3.31 -25.63
CA ASN A 197 12.49 3.46 -24.31
C ASN A 197 12.61 2.15 -23.53
N SER A 198 13.80 1.91 -22.96
CA SER A 198 14.13 0.67 -22.25
C SER A 198 13.24 0.40 -21.02
N GLN A 199 12.78 1.45 -20.34
CA GLN A 199 11.92 1.31 -19.15
C GLN A 199 10.56 0.71 -19.49
N LYS A 200 9.86 1.30 -20.47
CA LYS A 200 8.55 0.79 -20.90
C LYS A 200 8.69 -0.56 -21.60
N ALA A 201 9.74 -0.75 -22.40
CA ALA A 201 10.03 -2.04 -23.03
C ALA A 201 10.20 -3.15 -21.97
N GLY A 202 11.02 -2.91 -20.95
CA GLY A 202 11.23 -3.84 -19.84
C GLY A 202 9.96 -4.14 -19.04
N PHE A 203 9.12 -3.14 -18.79
CA PHE A 203 7.83 -3.32 -18.12
C PHE A 203 6.88 -4.24 -18.92
N PHE A 204 6.77 -4.04 -20.24
CA PHE A 204 5.92 -4.88 -21.08
C PHE A 204 6.48 -6.28 -21.30
N TYR A 205 7.80 -6.46 -21.40
CA TYR A 205 8.40 -7.81 -21.38
C TYR A 205 8.14 -8.54 -20.07
N TYR A 206 8.13 -7.82 -18.94
CA TYR A 206 7.77 -8.37 -17.63
C TYR A 206 6.31 -8.82 -17.60
N LYS A 207 5.37 -7.98 -18.06
CA LYS A 207 3.95 -8.35 -18.20
C LYS A 207 3.70 -9.51 -19.16
N ALA A 208 4.55 -9.65 -20.19
CA ALA A 208 4.53 -10.79 -21.11
C ALA A 208 5.14 -12.09 -20.54
N GLY A 209 5.73 -12.06 -19.34
CA GLY A 209 6.40 -13.22 -18.72
C GLY A 209 7.80 -13.52 -19.26
N GLN A 210 8.39 -12.64 -20.08
CA GLN A 210 9.77 -12.78 -20.55
C GLN A 210 10.75 -12.11 -19.56
N TYR A 211 10.90 -12.72 -18.38
CA TYR A 211 11.63 -12.13 -17.25
C TYR A 211 13.12 -11.84 -17.53
N SER A 212 13.80 -12.68 -18.31
CA SER A 212 15.23 -12.46 -18.64
C SER A 212 15.45 -11.19 -19.46
N LYS A 213 14.75 -11.08 -20.61
CA LYS A 213 14.82 -9.88 -21.45
C LYS A 213 14.30 -8.64 -20.72
N ALA A 214 13.23 -8.79 -19.93
CA ALA A 214 12.69 -7.71 -19.13
C ALA A 214 13.77 -7.14 -18.20
N LEU A 215 14.53 -8.01 -17.52
CA LEU A 215 15.61 -7.60 -16.65
C LEU A 215 16.69 -6.85 -17.43
N ASP A 216 17.18 -7.39 -18.54
CA ASP A 216 18.21 -6.73 -19.37
C ASP A 216 17.83 -5.29 -19.76
N TYR A 217 16.59 -5.08 -20.24
CA TYR A 217 16.09 -3.76 -20.60
C TYR A 217 15.91 -2.83 -19.39
N LEU A 218 15.45 -3.34 -18.25
CA LEU A 218 15.27 -2.55 -17.02
C LEU A 218 16.60 -2.15 -16.39
N LEU A 219 17.63 -3.00 -16.48
CA LEU A 219 18.97 -2.74 -15.95
C LEU A 219 19.81 -1.81 -16.83
N THR A 220 19.47 -1.68 -18.12
CA THR A 220 20.19 -0.80 -19.06
C THR A 220 20.14 0.68 -18.63
N ASN A 221 19.06 1.12 -17.98
CA ASN A 221 18.85 2.51 -17.55
C ASN A 221 19.21 2.77 -16.07
N GLY A 222 20.17 2.02 -15.51
CA GLY A 222 21.13 2.41 -14.46
C GLY A 222 20.65 3.00 -13.13
N GLU A 223 19.89 4.09 -13.18
CA GLU A 223 19.65 5.02 -12.07
C GLU A 223 18.17 5.31 -11.81
N ASP A 224 17.24 4.89 -12.70
CA ASP A 224 15.82 5.14 -12.44
C ASP A 224 15.28 4.23 -11.33
N THR A 225 14.87 4.87 -10.23
CA THR A 225 14.24 4.23 -9.06
C THR A 225 13.01 3.41 -9.46
N LYS A 226 12.23 3.88 -10.46
CA LYS A 226 11.05 3.15 -10.94
C LYS A 226 11.44 1.90 -11.70
N ALA A 227 12.43 1.99 -12.60
CA ALA A 227 12.92 0.85 -13.36
C ALA A 227 13.49 -0.25 -12.44
N ILE A 228 14.28 0.14 -11.42
CA ILE A 228 14.83 -0.81 -10.44
C ILE A 228 13.71 -1.46 -9.61
N SER A 229 12.70 -0.69 -9.19
CA SER A 229 11.55 -1.24 -8.48
C SER A 229 10.79 -2.29 -9.30
N THR A 230 10.58 -2.02 -10.59
CA THR A 230 9.95 -2.97 -11.52
C THR A 230 10.85 -4.20 -11.74
N ALA A 231 12.18 -4.01 -11.83
CA ALA A 231 13.12 -5.12 -11.96
C ALA A 231 13.09 -6.04 -10.73
N ILE A 232 13.00 -5.48 -9.51
CA ILE A 232 12.82 -6.26 -8.28
C ILE A 232 11.53 -7.09 -8.36
N ALA A 233 10.41 -6.49 -8.77
CA ALA A 233 9.14 -7.21 -8.91
C ALA A 233 9.23 -8.34 -9.94
N CYS A 234 9.87 -8.08 -11.09
CA CYS A 234 10.15 -9.05 -12.14
C CYS A 234 10.90 -10.28 -11.62
N VAL A 235 11.99 -10.07 -10.88
CA VAL A 235 12.82 -11.17 -10.35
C VAL A 235 12.09 -11.94 -9.24
N VAL A 236 11.35 -11.25 -8.37
CA VAL A 236 10.54 -11.86 -7.30
C VAL A 236 9.43 -12.76 -7.86
N GLU A 237 8.80 -12.38 -8.96
CA GLU A 237 7.80 -13.20 -9.64
C GLU A 237 8.41 -14.35 -10.42
N ALA A 238 9.53 -14.13 -11.10
CA ALA A 238 10.22 -15.16 -11.87
C ALA A 238 10.70 -16.34 -11.00
N ARG A 239 11.08 -16.07 -9.74
CA ARG A 239 11.64 -17.04 -8.78
C ARG A 239 12.77 -17.90 -9.36
N ASN A 240 13.54 -17.35 -10.30
CA ASN A 240 14.64 -18.04 -10.96
C ASN A 240 15.96 -17.70 -10.24
N PRO A 241 16.73 -18.69 -9.76
CA PRO A 241 17.99 -18.45 -9.05
C PRO A 241 19.02 -17.68 -9.88
N ASP A 242 19.09 -17.87 -11.21
CA ASP A 242 20.07 -17.19 -12.06
C ASP A 242 19.77 -15.69 -12.17
N LEU A 243 18.48 -15.34 -12.31
CA LEU A 243 18.02 -13.95 -12.31
C LEU A 243 18.21 -13.31 -10.93
N ASN A 244 18.07 -14.09 -9.85
CA ASN A 244 18.31 -13.61 -8.49
C ASN A 244 19.76 -13.23 -8.28
N SER A 245 20.70 -14.09 -8.68
CA SER A 245 22.14 -13.80 -8.62
C SER A 245 22.48 -12.58 -9.45
N HIS A 246 22.01 -12.53 -10.71
CA HIS A 246 22.25 -11.39 -11.59
C HIS A 246 21.75 -10.06 -11.01
N MET A 247 20.58 -10.08 -10.37
CA MET A 247 20.01 -8.89 -9.72
C MET A 247 20.83 -8.44 -8.50
N ILE A 248 21.33 -9.39 -7.71
CA ILE A 248 22.19 -9.06 -6.54
C ILE A 248 23.51 -8.45 -7.02
N ASP A 249 24.15 -9.06 -8.02
CA ASP A 249 25.42 -8.59 -8.59
C ASP A 249 25.27 -7.17 -9.18
N TYR A 250 24.13 -6.90 -9.84
CA TYR A 250 23.79 -5.56 -10.32
C TYR A 250 23.64 -4.55 -9.17
N LEU A 251 22.89 -4.89 -8.11
CA LEU A 251 22.64 -3.98 -6.99
C LEU A 251 23.91 -3.70 -6.17
N LEU A 252 24.81 -4.68 -6.06
CA LEU A 252 26.11 -4.53 -5.41
C LEU A 252 27.12 -3.76 -6.28
N GLY A 253 26.83 -3.58 -7.57
CA GLY A 253 27.69 -2.87 -8.51
C GLY A 253 28.83 -3.71 -9.07
N GLU A 254 28.72 -5.04 -9.05
CA GLU A 254 29.74 -5.93 -9.63
C GLU A 254 29.71 -5.90 -11.16
N ILE A 255 28.56 -5.55 -11.75
CA ILE A 255 28.35 -5.51 -13.20
C ILE A 255 28.75 -4.15 -13.79
N ASP A 256 28.31 -3.06 -13.17
CA ASP A 256 28.49 -1.69 -13.67
C ASP A 256 29.59 -0.90 -12.93
N GLY A 257 30.19 -1.50 -11.89
CA GLY A 257 31.21 -0.88 -11.06
C GLY A 257 30.67 0.16 -10.07
N ILE A 258 29.35 0.37 -9.99
CA ILE A 258 28.73 1.40 -9.16
C ILE A 258 27.70 0.75 -8.21
N PRO A 259 28.04 0.58 -6.92
CA PRO A 259 27.09 0.09 -5.94
C PRO A 259 25.83 0.96 -5.91
N LYS A 260 24.67 0.33 -6.09
CA LYS A 260 23.38 1.03 -6.03
C LYS A 260 22.99 1.35 -4.60
N ASN A 261 21.95 2.17 -4.44
CA ASN A 261 21.45 2.51 -3.11
C ASN A 261 21.06 1.24 -2.33
N PRO A 262 21.63 1.01 -1.12
CA PRO A 262 21.35 -0.20 -0.34
C PRO A 262 19.86 -0.40 -0.01
N LYS A 263 19.04 0.66 -0.06
CA LYS A 263 17.58 0.59 0.10
C LYS A 263 16.92 -0.32 -0.94
N PHE A 264 17.43 -0.37 -2.17
CA PHE A 264 16.91 -1.28 -3.20
C PHE A 264 17.24 -2.74 -2.87
N LEU A 265 18.47 -3.01 -2.44
CA LEU A 265 18.90 -4.33 -2.00
C LEU A 265 18.11 -4.81 -0.78
N PHE A 266 17.86 -3.92 0.17
CA PHE A 266 16.99 -4.20 1.30
C PHE A 266 15.57 -4.56 0.85
N LYS A 267 14.94 -3.74 0.00
CA LYS A 267 13.61 -4.02 -0.55
C LYS A 267 13.56 -5.37 -1.26
N TYR A 268 14.57 -5.68 -2.06
CA TYR A 268 14.70 -6.97 -2.75
C TYR A 268 14.75 -8.15 -1.77
N TYR A 269 15.62 -8.12 -0.77
CA TYR A 269 15.73 -9.22 0.20
C TYR A 269 14.46 -9.45 1.00
N ILE A 270 13.75 -8.37 1.34
CA ILE A 270 12.45 -8.45 2.04
C ILE A 270 11.40 -9.11 1.14
N SER A 271 11.31 -8.69 -0.13
CA SER A 271 10.39 -9.29 -1.10
C SER A 271 10.71 -10.76 -1.38
N MET A 272 11.98 -11.14 -1.36
CA MET A 272 12.44 -12.54 -1.51
C MET A 272 12.39 -13.36 -0.22
N LYS A 273 11.98 -12.78 0.92
CA LYS A 273 11.99 -13.42 2.24
C LYS A 273 13.38 -13.87 2.72
N MET A 274 14.43 -13.22 2.24
CA MET A 274 15.82 -13.42 2.65
C MET A 274 16.13 -12.54 3.87
N TYR A 275 15.49 -12.83 5.00
CA TYR A 275 15.51 -11.95 6.17
C TYR A 275 16.88 -11.81 6.83
N ARG A 276 17.76 -12.82 6.71
CA ARG A 276 19.10 -12.78 7.31
C ARG A 276 20.00 -11.77 6.60
N GLU A 277 19.94 -11.77 5.27
CA GLU A 277 20.64 -10.85 4.39
C GLU A 277 20.04 -9.45 4.52
N ALA A 278 18.70 -9.34 4.55
CA ALA A 278 18.00 -8.09 4.80
C ALA A 278 18.43 -7.43 6.13
N ALA A 279 18.59 -8.21 7.20
CA ALA A 279 19.02 -7.69 8.49
C ALA A 279 20.43 -7.08 8.44
N LYS A 280 21.37 -7.70 7.72
CA LYS A 280 22.72 -7.15 7.51
C LYS A 280 22.66 -5.85 6.70
N THR A 281 21.90 -5.83 5.61
CA THR A 281 21.69 -4.62 4.80
C THR A 281 21.02 -3.51 5.59
N ALA A 282 20.06 -3.82 6.47
CA ALA A 282 19.42 -2.86 7.35
C ALA A 282 20.41 -2.17 8.30
N VAL A 283 21.40 -2.91 8.82
CA VAL A 283 22.48 -2.36 9.65
C VAL A 283 23.35 -1.38 8.85
N VAL A 284 23.67 -1.72 7.59
CA VAL A 284 24.43 -0.82 6.69
C VAL A 284 23.65 0.46 6.43
N ILE A 285 22.37 0.37 6.05
CA ILE A 285 21.51 1.54 5.82
C ILE A 285 21.37 2.38 7.10
N ALA A 286 21.16 1.74 8.25
CA ALA A 286 21.06 2.44 9.52
C ALA A 286 22.34 3.22 9.84
N THR A 287 23.51 2.63 9.57
CA THR A 287 24.82 3.28 9.78
C THR A 287 24.99 4.50 8.85
N GLU A 288 24.56 4.40 7.59
CA GLU A 288 24.55 5.52 6.64
C GLU A 288 23.60 6.65 7.11
N GLU A 289 22.37 6.31 7.52
CA GLU A 289 21.42 7.27 8.06
C GLU A 289 21.91 7.91 9.37
N GLN A 290 22.66 7.17 10.20
CA GLN A 290 23.34 7.70 11.39
C GLN A 290 24.45 8.69 11.01
N ALA A 291 25.23 8.40 9.97
CA ALA A 291 26.24 9.32 9.46
C ALA A 291 25.63 10.62 8.95
N ASN A 292 24.44 10.54 8.32
CA ASN A 292 23.67 11.69 7.85
C ASN A 292 22.95 12.47 8.98
N GLY A 293 22.99 11.98 10.23
CA GLY A 293 22.32 12.61 11.38
C GLY A 293 20.81 12.27 11.50
N SER A 294 20.31 11.37 10.66
CA SER A 294 18.90 10.95 10.60
C SER A 294 18.59 9.79 11.56
N TYR A 295 18.92 9.95 12.84
CA TYR A 295 18.81 8.88 13.86
C TYR A 295 17.39 8.31 14.04
N ARG A 296 16.36 9.13 13.85
CA ARG A 296 14.95 8.67 13.94
C ARG A 296 14.61 7.72 12.79
N THR A 297 15.12 7.96 11.58
CA THR A 297 14.90 7.10 10.42
C THR A 297 15.65 5.78 10.59
N ALA A 298 16.91 5.83 11.03
CA ALA A 298 17.70 4.64 11.36
C ALA A 298 17.01 3.77 12.44
N HIS A 299 16.49 4.41 13.49
CA HIS A 299 15.73 3.73 14.55
C HIS A 299 14.48 3.02 14.00
N LYS A 300 13.67 3.72 13.19
CA LYS A 300 12.46 3.14 12.59
C LYS A 300 12.78 1.96 11.67
N LEU A 301 13.85 2.05 10.87
CA LEU A 301 14.28 0.96 9.99
C LEU A 301 14.67 -0.30 10.78
N LEU A 302 15.54 -0.16 11.79
CA LEU A 302 15.98 -1.29 12.61
C LEU A 302 14.84 -1.87 13.44
N PHE A 303 13.93 -1.01 13.93
CA PHE A 303 12.73 -1.46 14.64
C PHE A 303 11.79 -2.27 13.72
N GLY A 304 11.53 -1.80 12.49
CA GLY A 304 10.75 -2.54 11.50
C GLY A 304 11.37 -3.91 11.19
N MET A 305 12.68 -3.94 10.93
CA MET A 305 13.41 -5.20 10.70
C MET A 305 13.34 -6.13 11.92
N TYR A 306 13.43 -5.59 13.14
CA TYR A 306 13.28 -6.38 14.36
C TYR A 306 11.91 -7.04 14.46
N GLN A 307 10.83 -6.29 14.15
CA GLN A 307 9.47 -6.83 14.15
C GLN A 307 9.27 -7.90 13.09
N GLU A 308 9.78 -7.70 11.88
CA GLU A 308 9.70 -8.69 10.81
C GLU A 308 10.42 -10.00 11.18
N LEU A 309 11.63 -9.92 11.76
CA LEU A 309 12.35 -11.09 12.24
C LEU A 309 11.58 -11.83 13.34
N GLN A 310 10.94 -11.11 14.26
CA GLN A 310 10.12 -11.72 15.30
C GLN A 310 8.87 -12.41 14.74
N ASN A 311 8.18 -11.77 13.79
CA ASN A 311 6.99 -12.33 13.15
C ASN A 311 7.28 -13.63 12.42
N GLU A 312 8.41 -13.70 11.73
CA GLU A 312 8.89 -14.90 11.02
C GLU A 312 9.61 -15.90 11.94
N ARG A 313 9.67 -15.62 13.26
CA ARG A 313 10.34 -16.44 14.29
C ARG A 313 11.82 -16.70 13.99
N ILE A 314 12.49 -15.73 13.36
CA ILE A 314 13.92 -15.76 13.06
C ILE A 314 14.67 -15.06 14.19
N LYS A 315 15.78 -15.68 14.63
CA LYS A 315 16.68 -15.09 15.62
C LYS A 315 17.19 -13.73 15.14
N VAL A 316 16.97 -12.71 15.97
CA VAL A 316 17.46 -11.36 15.69
C VAL A 316 18.98 -11.31 15.87
N PRO A 317 19.75 -10.84 14.87
CA PRO A 317 21.19 -10.65 14.99
C PRO A 317 21.55 -9.64 16.09
N PHE A 318 22.65 -9.90 16.80
CA PHE A 318 23.12 -9.03 17.89
C PHE A 318 23.39 -7.59 17.41
N GLU A 319 23.90 -7.41 16.19
CA GLU A 319 24.18 -6.10 15.61
C GLU A 319 22.92 -5.24 15.49
N VAL A 320 21.80 -5.82 15.02
CA VAL A 320 20.50 -5.13 14.93
C VAL A 320 20.02 -4.73 16.32
N GLN A 321 20.09 -5.65 17.30
CA GLN A 321 19.67 -5.39 18.67
C GLN A 321 20.50 -4.28 19.33
N ASN A 322 21.83 -4.33 19.19
CA ASN A 322 22.74 -3.38 19.80
C ASN A 322 22.57 -1.98 19.18
N ASN A 323 22.49 -1.89 17.85
CA ASN A 323 22.29 -0.61 17.17
C ASN A 323 20.92 0.01 17.50
N LEU A 324 19.86 -0.81 17.53
CA LEU A 324 18.53 -0.36 17.95
C LEU A 324 18.56 0.15 19.40
N MET A 325 19.21 -0.56 20.31
CA MET A 325 19.35 -0.16 21.72
C MET A 325 20.11 1.17 21.87
N LEU A 326 21.21 1.36 21.14
CA LEU A 326 21.99 2.61 21.18
C LEU A 326 21.18 3.80 20.63
N LEU A 327 20.52 3.63 19.49
CA LEU A 327 19.66 4.64 18.89
C LEU A 327 18.48 4.99 19.81
N HIS A 328 17.85 3.98 20.40
CA HIS A 328 16.75 4.18 21.33
C HIS A 328 17.22 4.93 22.58
N SER A 329 18.35 4.52 23.16
CA SER A 329 18.98 5.20 24.31
C SER A 329 19.25 6.67 24.00
N TYR A 330 19.60 7.02 22.75
CA TYR A 330 19.77 8.41 22.33
C TYR A 330 18.44 9.18 22.23
N LEU A 331 17.40 8.58 21.66
CA LEU A 331 16.11 9.24 21.42
C LEU A 331 15.34 9.54 22.71
N ILE A 332 15.40 8.64 23.71
CA ILE A 332 14.68 8.82 24.99
C ILE A 332 15.26 9.94 25.86
N ILE A 333 16.51 10.37 25.66
CA ILE A 333 17.16 11.41 26.47
C ILE A 333 16.33 12.70 26.49
N LYS A 334 15.78 13.11 25.34
CA LYS A 334 14.95 14.33 25.26
C LYS A 334 13.70 14.23 26.14
N SER A 335 13.08 13.05 26.20
CA SER A 335 11.91 12.79 27.05
C SER A 335 12.32 12.77 28.53
N LEU A 336 13.39 12.07 28.89
CA LEU A 336 13.89 11.99 30.27
C LEU A 336 14.26 13.36 30.84
N VAL A 337 14.93 14.21 30.05
CA VAL A 337 15.27 15.58 30.46
C VAL A 337 14.03 16.44 30.65
N LYS A 338 12.99 16.29 29.81
CA LYS A 338 11.70 17.01 29.95
C LYS A 338 10.98 16.63 31.25
N ARG A 339 11.13 15.39 31.71
CA ARG A 339 10.56 14.89 32.98
C ARG A 339 11.37 15.23 34.23
N GLY A 340 12.54 15.85 34.08
CA GLY A 340 13.44 16.16 35.20
C GLY A 340 14.24 14.98 35.75
N GLU A 341 14.23 13.84 35.05
CA GLU A 341 14.93 12.60 35.44
C GLU A 341 16.42 12.67 35.05
N HIS A 342 17.14 13.67 35.59
CA HIS A 342 18.52 14.00 35.18
C HIS A 342 19.51 12.85 35.40
N MET A 343 19.33 12.03 36.44
CA MET A 343 20.20 10.87 36.69
C MET A 343 20.05 9.79 35.62
N LYS A 344 18.81 9.39 35.29
CA LYS A 344 18.52 8.41 34.24
C LYS A 344 19.03 8.92 32.88
N ALA A 345 18.76 10.19 32.56
CA ALA A 345 19.25 10.83 31.35
C ALA A 345 20.78 10.84 31.25
N ALA A 346 21.48 11.17 32.33
CA ALA A 346 22.94 11.18 32.38
C ALA A 346 23.53 9.79 32.15
N ARG A 347 22.96 8.73 32.76
CA ARG A 347 23.40 7.34 32.54
C ARG A 347 23.20 6.89 31.09
N MET A 348 22.08 7.25 30.45
CA MET A 348 21.87 6.96 29.01
C MET A 348 22.86 7.72 28.12
N LEU A 349 23.15 8.98 28.45
CA LEU A 349 24.16 9.79 27.77
C LEU A 349 25.56 9.17 27.89
N ILE A 350 25.93 8.64 29.05
CA ILE A 350 27.21 7.93 29.25
C ILE A 350 27.30 6.71 28.34
N ARG A 351 26.22 5.92 28.22
CA ARG A 351 26.16 4.76 27.32
C ARG A 351 26.36 5.16 25.86
N VAL A 352 25.64 6.20 25.40
CA VAL A 352 25.72 6.71 24.03
C VAL A 352 27.11 7.31 23.75
N ALA A 353 27.65 8.09 24.68
CA ALA A 353 28.97 8.70 24.57
C ALA A 353 30.10 7.64 24.56
N GLY A 354 29.92 6.49 25.20
CA GLY A 354 30.83 5.35 25.09
C GLY A 354 30.89 4.74 23.68
N SER A 355 29.83 4.93 22.87
CA SER A 355 29.71 4.40 21.50
C SER A 355 29.62 5.53 20.46
N ILE A 356 30.33 6.63 20.70
CA ILE A 356 30.19 7.87 19.94
C ILE A 356 30.53 7.76 18.44
N SER A 357 31.28 6.72 18.05
CA SER A 357 31.55 6.40 16.65
C SER A 357 30.28 6.19 15.81
N HIS A 358 29.17 5.77 16.44
CA HIS A 358 27.87 5.57 15.80
C HIS A 358 27.05 6.86 15.65
N PHE A 359 27.57 8.00 16.13
CA PHE A 359 26.88 9.30 16.14
C PHE A 359 27.76 10.45 15.61
N PRO A 360 28.37 10.34 14.41
CA PRO A 360 29.39 11.27 13.93
C PRO A 360 28.85 12.69 13.72
N ALA A 361 27.59 12.86 13.30
CA ALA A 361 27.00 14.18 13.09
C ALA A 361 26.74 14.94 14.40
N HIS A 362 26.48 14.21 15.50
CA HIS A 362 26.04 14.80 16.78
C HIS A 362 27.08 14.68 17.90
N VAL A 363 28.35 14.35 17.59
CA VAL A 363 29.44 14.17 18.58
C VAL A 363 29.49 15.32 19.59
N VAL A 364 29.58 16.55 19.09
CA VAL A 364 29.72 17.75 19.94
C VAL A 364 28.47 17.99 20.78
N SER A 365 27.28 17.80 20.19
CA SER A 365 26.01 17.98 20.88
C SER A 365 25.84 16.94 22.00
N ILE A 366 26.09 15.66 21.70
CA ILE A 366 25.99 14.56 22.65
C ILE A 366 26.96 14.76 23.82
N LEU A 367 28.24 15.03 23.54
CA LEU A 367 29.23 15.25 24.60
C LEU A 367 28.90 16.49 25.44
N THR A 368 28.45 17.58 24.81
CA THR A 368 28.04 18.79 25.53
C THR A 368 26.87 18.50 26.47
N THR A 369 25.82 17.84 25.98
CA THR A 369 24.67 17.45 26.80
C THR A 369 25.07 16.46 27.89
N THR A 370 25.96 15.52 27.60
CA THR A 370 26.50 14.55 28.59
C THR A 370 27.16 15.28 29.74
N VAL A 371 28.06 16.24 29.49
CA VAL A 371 28.74 17.00 30.54
C VAL A 371 27.75 17.80 31.38
N ILE A 372 26.77 18.46 30.75
CA ILE A 372 25.78 19.27 31.45
C ILE A 372 24.89 18.41 32.36
N GLU A 373 24.34 17.33 31.83
CA GLU A 373 23.44 16.46 32.59
C GLU A 373 24.19 15.67 33.67
N CYS A 374 25.43 15.22 33.41
CA CYS A 374 26.27 14.62 34.45
C CYS A 374 26.57 15.61 35.58
N THR A 375 26.83 16.88 35.27
CA THR A 375 27.06 17.92 36.29
C THR A 375 25.81 18.17 37.13
N LYS A 376 24.62 18.21 36.52
CA LYS A 376 23.35 18.35 37.23
C LYS A 376 23.01 17.14 38.10
N ALA A 377 23.32 15.95 37.62
CA ALA A 377 23.10 14.69 38.34
C ALA A 377 24.13 14.43 39.45
N GLY A 378 25.19 15.24 39.56
CA GLY A 378 26.25 15.05 40.55
C GLY A 378 27.33 14.01 40.16
N LEU A 379 27.33 13.55 38.91
CA LEU A 379 28.34 12.63 38.34
C LEU A 379 29.59 13.41 37.92
N LYS A 380 30.37 13.89 38.90
CA LYS A 380 31.53 14.77 38.70
C LYS A 380 32.68 14.09 37.92
N GLN A 381 32.96 12.82 38.19
CA GLN A 381 34.05 12.08 37.55
C GLN A 381 33.72 11.79 36.08
N SER A 382 32.50 11.31 35.80
CA SER A 382 32.02 11.11 34.42
C SER A 382 31.94 12.43 33.65
N ALA A 383 31.44 13.51 34.27
CA ALA A 383 31.41 14.84 33.67
C ALA A 383 32.82 15.33 33.28
N PHE A 384 33.81 15.15 34.17
CA PHE A 384 35.19 15.50 33.90
C PHE A 384 35.77 14.72 32.72
N LYS A 385 35.56 13.39 32.68
CA LYS A 385 36.05 12.51 31.60
C LYS A 385 35.57 12.99 30.23
N PHE A 386 34.27 13.20 30.06
CA PHE A 386 33.70 13.63 28.78
C PHE A 386 34.01 15.11 28.47
N ALA A 387 34.19 15.97 29.48
CA ALA A 387 34.61 17.34 29.28
C ALA A 387 36.05 17.42 28.72
N VAL A 388 36.95 16.57 29.20
CA VAL A 388 38.31 16.44 28.66
C VAL A 388 38.28 15.93 27.22
N GLU A 389 37.45 14.93 26.93
CA GLU A 389 37.27 14.40 25.57
C GLU A 389 36.72 15.45 24.60
N LEU A 390 35.77 16.27 25.05
CA LEU A 390 35.18 17.35 24.27
C LEU A 390 36.15 18.52 24.01
N LEU A 391 37.09 18.79 24.92
CA LEU A 391 38.07 19.87 24.79
C LEU A 391 39.32 19.52 23.96
N LYS A 392 39.41 18.30 23.41
CA LYS A 392 40.45 17.94 22.43
C LYS A 392 40.38 18.86 21.21
N ASP A 393 41.53 19.21 20.63
CA ASP A 393 41.69 20.32 19.66
C ASP A 393 40.77 20.27 18.43
N CYS A 394 40.29 19.08 18.04
CA CYS A 394 39.37 18.89 16.91
C CYS A 394 37.95 19.44 17.16
N ASN A 395 37.46 19.39 18.41
CA ASN A 395 36.05 19.70 18.74
C ASN A 395 35.85 21.09 19.34
N ARG A 396 36.94 21.79 19.66
CA ARG A 396 36.91 23.04 20.43
C ARG A 396 36.28 24.22 19.68
N LYS A 397 36.38 24.24 18.35
CA LYS A 397 35.84 25.34 17.51
C LYS A 397 34.33 25.23 17.26
N SER A 398 33.75 24.04 17.42
CA SER A 398 32.33 23.75 17.17
C SER A 398 31.43 23.87 18.41
N ILE A 399 32.01 24.17 19.58
CA ILE A 399 31.24 24.35 20.82
C ILE A 399 30.76 25.80 20.92
N ASP A 400 29.47 25.97 21.19
CA ASP A 400 28.90 27.29 21.47
C ASP A 400 29.55 27.92 22.72
N GLU A 401 29.95 29.18 22.59
CA GLU A 401 30.65 29.97 23.61
C GLU A 401 29.89 30.01 24.95
N LYS A 402 28.56 29.91 24.94
CA LYS A 402 27.70 29.85 26.14
C LYS A 402 27.98 28.62 27.00
N TYR A 403 28.22 27.47 26.38
CA TYR A 403 28.48 26.22 27.09
C TYR A 403 29.97 26.00 27.33
N ARG A 404 30.82 26.53 26.45
CA ARG A 404 32.28 26.44 26.55
C ARG A 404 32.80 26.91 27.92
N LYS A 405 32.38 28.08 28.40
CA LYS A 405 32.83 28.60 29.71
C LYS A 405 32.44 27.68 30.87
N LYS A 406 31.26 27.05 30.81
CA LYS A 406 30.80 26.10 31.83
C LYS A 406 31.61 24.80 31.79
N ILE A 407 31.86 24.27 30.60
CA ILE A 407 32.65 23.04 30.41
C ILE A 407 34.11 23.27 30.83
N GLU A 408 34.72 24.39 30.45
CA GLU A 408 36.07 24.75 30.89
C GLU A 408 36.12 24.91 32.43
N ALA A 409 35.07 25.44 33.06
CA ALA A 409 34.99 25.51 34.51
C ALA A 409 34.90 24.13 35.19
N VAL A 410 34.21 23.16 34.58
CA VAL A 410 34.16 21.76 35.06
C VAL A 410 35.54 21.13 35.04
N VAL A 411 36.34 21.36 33.99
CA VAL A 411 37.71 20.85 33.89
C VAL A 411 38.67 21.58 34.85
N ARG A 412 38.49 22.89 35.06
CA ARG A 412 39.34 23.69 35.97
C ARG A 412 39.06 23.42 37.45
N LYS A 413 37.80 23.17 37.83
CA LYS A 413 37.38 22.90 39.22
C LYS A 413 37.23 21.39 39.46
N SER A 414 38.20 20.59 39.01
CA SER A 414 38.10 19.13 39.10
C SER A 414 38.17 18.66 40.56
N ASP A 415 37.01 18.57 41.21
CA ASP A 415 36.86 17.75 42.42
C ASP A 415 36.94 16.29 41.97
N LYS A 416 38.02 15.58 42.31
CA LYS A 416 38.17 14.13 42.06
C LYS A 416 37.29 13.28 42.98
N LEU A 417 36.10 13.78 43.32
CA LEU A 417 35.13 13.01 44.08
C LEU A 417 34.62 11.88 43.19
N PRO A 418 34.58 10.63 43.69
CA PRO A 418 34.02 9.52 42.94
C PRO A 418 32.55 9.79 42.65
N ASP A 419 32.09 9.32 41.49
CA ASP A 419 30.66 9.36 41.17
C ASP A 419 29.86 8.56 42.22
N PRO A 420 28.62 8.96 42.55
CA PRO A 420 27.74 8.17 43.41
C PRO A 420 27.64 6.72 42.92
N GLU A 421 27.76 5.78 43.86
CA GLU A 421 27.56 4.36 43.56
C GLU A 421 26.18 4.16 42.93
N GLU A 422 26.16 3.41 41.83
CA GLU A 422 24.92 3.12 41.13
C GLU A 422 24.09 2.10 41.90
N LEU A 423 22.77 2.32 41.93
CA LEU A 423 21.83 1.36 42.49
C LEU A 423 21.98 0.02 41.75
N LYS A 424 22.03 -1.06 42.54
CA LYS A 424 22.14 -2.42 42.01
C LYS A 424 20.80 -3.13 42.19
N THR A 425 20.25 -3.59 41.08
CA THR A 425 19.03 -4.38 41.02
C THR A 425 19.36 -5.80 40.58
N CYS A 426 18.51 -6.76 40.95
CA CYS A 426 18.76 -8.17 40.67
C CYS A 426 18.63 -8.46 39.17
N CYS A 427 19.63 -9.12 38.60
CA CYS A 427 19.56 -9.62 37.23
C CYS A 427 18.44 -10.66 37.11
N PRO A 428 17.50 -10.53 36.16
CA PRO A 428 16.33 -11.39 36.11
C PRO A 428 16.63 -12.83 35.65
N TYR A 429 17.88 -13.12 35.24
CA TYR A 429 18.34 -14.46 34.88
C TYR A 429 19.00 -15.23 36.03
N CYS A 430 19.73 -14.55 36.90
CA CYS A 430 20.60 -15.20 37.90
C CYS A 430 20.53 -14.56 39.29
N ASP A 431 19.64 -13.60 39.48
CA ASP A 431 19.37 -12.87 40.72
C ASP A 431 20.59 -12.13 41.33
N ASN A 432 21.73 -12.10 40.61
CA ASN A 432 22.92 -11.36 41.04
C ASN A 432 22.73 -9.84 40.91
N PRO A 433 23.24 -9.05 41.87
CA PRO A 433 23.14 -7.60 41.85
C PRO A 433 23.93 -7.02 40.67
N THR A 434 23.24 -6.29 39.78
CA THR A 434 23.79 -5.64 38.58
C THR A 434 23.41 -4.16 38.62
N GLU A 435 24.27 -3.27 38.16
CA GLU A 435 23.99 -1.84 38.08
C GLU A 435 22.84 -1.55 37.09
N GLU A 436 21.90 -0.67 37.46
CA GLU A 436 20.66 -0.39 36.70
C GLU A 436 20.90 -0.05 35.22
N SER A 437 21.99 0.63 34.89
CA SER A 437 22.35 1.06 33.53
C SER A 437 23.12 0.01 32.73
N ILE A 438 23.63 -1.06 33.36
CA ILE A 438 24.36 -2.12 32.68
C ILE A 438 23.37 -3.17 32.13
N LEU A 439 23.46 -3.44 30.82
CA LEU A 439 22.61 -4.42 30.15
C LEU A 439 23.25 -5.81 30.03
N VAL A 440 24.53 -5.97 30.33
CA VAL A 440 25.22 -7.28 30.30
C VAL A 440 25.58 -7.68 31.71
N CYS A 441 24.99 -8.76 32.22
CA CYS A 441 25.27 -9.21 33.57
C CYS A 441 26.70 -9.77 33.66
N ALA A 442 27.52 -9.26 34.59
CA ALA A 442 28.88 -9.74 34.79
C ALA A 442 28.96 -11.22 35.21
N SER A 443 27.92 -11.72 35.90
CA SER A 443 27.90 -13.09 36.44
C SER A 443 27.47 -14.12 35.41
N CYS A 444 26.33 -13.90 34.73
CA CYS A 444 25.78 -14.87 33.76
C CYS A 444 26.11 -14.55 32.29
N LYS A 445 26.76 -13.40 32.02
CA LYS A 445 27.12 -12.90 30.67
C LYS A 445 25.94 -12.74 29.70
N ASN A 446 24.70 -12.85 30.18
CA ASN A 446 23.51 -12.65 29.37
C ASN A 446 23.24 -11.16 29.16
N LEU A 447 22.80 -10.81 27.94
CA LEU A 447 22.21 -9.51 27.63
C LEU A 447 20.79 -9.44 28.23
N ILE A 448 20.64 -8.63 29.26
CA ILE A 448 19.39 -8.29 29.93
C ILE A 448 18.63 -7.31 29.04
N PRO A 449 17.34 -7.56 28.73
CA PRO A 449 16.55 -6.58 28.00
C PRO A 449 16.39 -5.29 28.83
N TYR A 450 16.09 -4.19 28.16
CA TYR A 450 16.00 -2.87 28.76
C TYR A 450 14.56 -2.33 28.74
N CYS A 451 14.25 -1.45 29.67
CA CYS A 451 13.00 -0.72 29.69
C CYS A 451 12.99 0.33 28.59
N ILE A 452 11.97 0.33 27.73
CA ILE A 452 11.86 1.29 26.63
C ILE A 452 11.63 2.74 27.06
N VAL A 453 11.26 3.01 28.31
CA VAL A 453 11.04 4.37 28.81
C VAL A 453 12.29 4.94 29.44
N THR A 454 12.98 4.16 30.26
CA THR A 454 14.13 4.60 31.07
C THR A 454 15.47 4.20 30.47
N GLY A 455 15.51 3.16 29.63
CA GLY A 455 16.72 2.56 29.07
C GLY A 455 17.54 1.71 30.05
N LEU A 456 17.04 1.51 31.29
CA LEU A 456 17.66 0.69 32.33
C LEU A 456 17.35 -0.80 32.12
N HIS A 457 18.13 -1.70 32.72
CA HIS A 457 17.84 -3.13 32.65
C HIS A 457 16.56 -3.47 33.43
N LEU A 458 15.87 -4.52 32.99
CA LEU A 458 14.58 -4.89 33.57
C LEU A 458 14.72 -5.57 34.94
N VAL A 459 13.72 -5.33 35.79
CA VAL A 459 13.56 -5.98 37.10
C VAL A 459 12.31 -6.86 37.09
N THR A 460 12.29 -7.87 37.95
CA THR A 460 11.17 -8.84 38.02
C THR A 460 9.89 -8.25 38.59
N ASN A 461 9.99 -7.23 39.45
CA ASN A 461 8.87 -6.75 40.26
C ASN A 461 8.02 -5.66 39.57
N ASP A 462 8.54 -5.02 38.53
CA ASP A 462 7.90 -3.91 37.84
C ASP A 462 8.07 -4.10 36.33
N PHE A 463 7.33 -5.04 35.76
CA PHE A 463 7.47 -5.46 34.37
C PHE A 463 6.13 -5.49 33.62
N THR A 464 6.16 -4.98 32.40
CA THR A 464 5.08 -5.10 31.42
C THR A 464 5.66 -5.07 30.01
N THR A 465 4.82 -5.38 29.02
CA THR A 465 5.16 -5.27 27.60
C THR A 465 4.21 -4.30 26.92
N CYS A 466 4.72 -3.51 25.97
CA CYS A 466 3.86 -2.70 25.13
C CYS A 466 2.92 -3.62 24.32
N PRO A 467 1.59 -3.39 24.33
CA PRO A 467 0.64 -4.24 23.62
C PRO A 467 0.75 -4.13 22.10
N SER A 468 1.17 -2.97 21.60
CA SER A 468 1.28 -2.72 20.16
C SER A 468 2.58 -3.27 19.56
N CYS A 469 3.71 -3.16 20.26
CA CYS A 469 5.01 -3.58 19.73
C CYS A 469 5.69 -4.74 20.46
N GLY A 470 5.14 -5.21 21.58
CA GLY A 470 5.69 -6.33 22.35
C GLY A 470 7.00 -6.04 23.11
N PHE A 471 7.54 -4.82 23.01
CA PHE A 471 8.77 -4.47 23.72
C PHE A 471 8.58 -4.32 25.22
N PRO A 472 9.58 -4.70 26.04
CA PRO A 472 9.46 -4.68 27.48
C PRO A 472 9.68 -3.28 28.09
N GLY A 473 9.05 -3.04 29.23
CA GLY A 473 9.18 -1.80 29.98
C GLY A 473 8.76 -1.95 31.44
N PHE A 474 9.06 -0.94 32.24
CA PHE A 474 8.53 -0.84 33.61
C PHE A 474 7.05 -0.50 33.55
N TYR A 475 6.23 -1.22 34.31
CA TYR A 475 4.80 -1.00 34.37
C TYR A 475 4.49 0.38 34.94
N SER A 476 5.17 0.78 36.00
CA SER A 476 5.03 2.11 36.62
C SER A 476 5.27 3.26 35.62
N GLU A 477 6.36 3.18 34.84
CA GLU A 477 6.75 4.21 33.88
C GLU A 477 5.86 4.23 32.63
N LEU A 478 5.43 3.07 32.13
CA LEU A 478 4.49 2.99 31.00
C LEU A 478 3.08 3.44 31.39
N LYS A 479 2.67 3.19 32.64
CA LYS A 479 1.41 3.72 33.18
C LYS A 479 1.46 5.25 33.31
N ARG A 480 2.57 5.80 33.81
CA ARG A 480 2.77 7.26 33.86
C ARG A 480 2.70 7.90 32.48
N LEU A 481 3.31 7.28 31.47
CA LEU A 481 3.22 7.71 30.06
C LEU A 481 1.76 7.77 29.56
N LYS A 482 0.99 6.72 29.86
CA LYS A 482 -0.43 6.64 29.53
C LYS A 482 -1.23 7.78 30.19
N ASP A 483 -0.97 8.05 31.47
CA ASP A 483 -1.65 9.11 32.22
C ASP A 483 -1.30 10.52 31.66
N GLU A 484 -0.08 10.69 31.14
CA GLU A 484 0.40 11.91 30.47
C GLU A 484 -0.05 12.02 28.99
N GLN A 485 -0.84 11.07 28.46
CA GLN A 485 -1.25 10.97 27.05
C GLN A 485 -0.08 10.94 26.05
N GLU A 486 1.08 10.42 26.48
CA GLU A 486 2.24 10.23 25.62
C GLU A 486 2.28 8.77 25.10
N GLY A 487 2.51 8.59 23.79
CA GLY A 487 2.58 7.28 23.15
C GLY A 487 3.85 6.49 23.49
N CYS A 488 3.90 5.24 23.04
CA CYS A 488 5.04 4.34 23.23
C CYS A 488 6.34 4.93 22.64
N PRO A 489 7.46 5.03 23.39
CA PRO A 489 8.72 5.56 22.88
C PRO A 489 9.36 4.76 21.73
N MET A 490 9.00 3.48 21.58
CA MET A 490 9.49 2.63 20.48
C MET A 490 8.66 2.78 19.21
N CYS A 491 7.37 2.47 19.27
CA CYS A 491 6.49 2.43 18.08
C CYS A 491 5.69 3.71 17.84
N GLY A 492 5.53 4.57 18.85
CA GLY A 492 4.71 5.78 18.77
C GLY A 492 3.20 5.56 18.96
N GLU A 493 2.74 4.32 19.09
CA GLU A 493 1.33 3.96 19.28
C GLU A 493 0.82 4.29 20.70
N GLU A 494 -0.50 4.41 20.83
CA GLU A 494 -1.16 4.66 22.11
C GLU A 494 -1.06 3.45 23.06
N LEU A 495 -0.88 3.75 24.35
CA LEU A 495 -0.72 2.74 25.40
C LEU A 495 -2.08 2.38 26.03
N SER A 496 -2.83 1.49 25.40
CA SER A 496 -4.08 0.92 25.96
C SER A 496 -3.81 -0.41 26.67
N ASP A 497 -4.64 -0.82 27.64
CA ASP A 497 -4.61 -2.19 28.21
C ASP A 497 -3.29 -2.73 28.81
N LEU A 498 -2.47 -1.87 29.41
CA LEU A 498 -1.27 -2.31 30.14
C LEU A 498 -1.62 -3.25 31.31
N LYS A 499 -1.07 -4.47 31.29
CA LYS A 499 -1.18 -5.46 32.36
C LYS A 499 0.17 -5.69 33.01
N LEU A 500 0.18 -5.79 34.34
CA LEU A 500 1.36 -6.23 35.06
C LEU A 500 1.56 -7.71 34.74
N VAL A 501 2.78 -8.08 34.34
CA VAL A 501 3.12 -9.46 33.99
C VAL A 501 3.95 -10.02 35.13
N ASP A 502 3.37 -10.96 35.88
CA ASP A 502 4.00 -11.54 37.08
C ASP A 502 5.16 -12.50 36.75
N ASP A 503 5.19 -13.08 35.55
CA ASP A 503 6.19 -14.09 35.16
C ASP A 503 7.18 -13.57 34.11
N VAL A 504 8.07 -12.69 34.56
CA VAL A 504 9.18 -12.15 33.75
C VAL A 504 10.10 -13.25 33.22
N LYS A 505 10.20 -14.38 33.94
CA LYS A 505 11.05 -15.51 33.55
C LYS A 505 10.52 -16.22 32.30
N GLN A 506 9.20 -16.31 32.08
CA GLN A 506 8.64 -16.84 30.83
C GLN A 506 8.95 -15.97 29.61
N PHE A 507 8.87 -14.64 29.75
CA PHE A 507 9.25 -13.72 28.69
C PHE A 507 10.74 -13.86 28.33
N LEU A 508 11.61 -13.93 29.35
CA LEU A 508 13.05 -14.12 29.18
C LEU A 508 13.42 -15.52 28.64
N MET A 509 12.65 -16.56 28.98
CA MET A 509 12.85 -17.91 28.43
C MET A 509 12.44 -18.01 26.96
N ASN A 510 11.40 -17.28 26.53
CA ASN A 510 11.06 -17.17 25.11
C ASN A 510 12.12 -16.37 24.35
N ASP A 511 12.68 -15.32 24.96
CA ASP A 511 13.82 -14.59 24.41
C ASP A 511 15.09 -15.48 24.33
N GLN A 512 15.31 -16.37 25.30
CA GLN A 512 16.41 -17.35 25.28
C GLN A 512 16.20 -18.49 24.27
N LYS A 513 14.98 -19.00 24.09
CA LYS A 513 14.67 -20.00 23.05
C LYS A 513 14.80 -19.42 21.64
N ASN A 514 14.60 -18.11 21.48
CA ASN A 514 14.91 -17.41 20.24
C ASN A 514 16.42 -17.11 20.09
N ARG A 515 17.24 -17.33 21.14
CA ARG A 515 18.71 -17.17 21.14
C ARG A 515 19.48 -18.47 20.92
N GLN A 516 18.93 -19.65 21.27
CA GLN A 516 19.46 -20.96 20.86
C GLN A 516 18.99 -21.30 19.46
#